data_AF-A0A9P7FR61-F1
#
_entry.id   AF-A0A9P7FR61-F1
#
_cell.length_a   1.000
_cell.length_b   1.000
_cell.length_c   1.000
_cell.angle_alpha   90.00
_cell.angle_beta   90.00
_cell.angle_gamma   90.00
#
_symmetry.space_group_name_H-M   'P 1'
#
loop_
_entity.id
_entity.type
_entity.pdbx_description
1 polymer ?
#
loop_
_entity_poly.entity_id
_entity_poly.type
_entity_poly.pdbx_seq_one_letter_code
_entity_poly.pdbx_strand_id
1 'polypeptide(L)' 'ATPHVAGLVAYLIGKNGNSSPASIAALVKSLSVKGVLTGIRAYPFFKSAARRGLTRLTF' A
#
# COMPACT_ATOMS: atom_id res chain seq x y z
N ALA A 1 7.24 15.33 -7.67
CA ALA A 1 7.10 14.00 -7.05
C ALA A 1 7.46 12.87 -8.03
N THR A 2 6.75 12.71 -9.16
CA THR A 2 7.00 11.66 -10.16
C THR A 2 8.45 11.53 -10.66
N PRO A 3 9.18 12.61 -11.02
CA PRO A 3 10.57 12.46 -11.47
C PRO A 3 11.51 11.93 -10.39
N HIS A 4 11.20 12.14 -9.10
CA HIS A 4 12.02 11.62 -8.00
C HIS A 4 11.86 10.11 -7.86
N VAL A 5 10.63 9.61 -8.03
CA VAL A 5 10.35 8.16 -8.03
C VAL A 5 10.97 7.49 -9.25
N ALA A 6 10.90 8.12 -10.43
CA ALA A 6 11.54 7.61 -11.65
C ALA A 6 13.07 7.52 -11.52
N GLY A 7 13.71 8.56 -10.96
CA GLY A 7 15.15 8.54 -10.67
C GLY A 7 15.55 7.46 -9.68
N LEU A 8 14.75 7.26 -8.62
CA LEU A 8 14.97 6.17 -7.66
C LEU A 8 14.87 4.79 -8.34
N VAL A 9 13.87 4.59 -9.21
CA VAL A 9 13.73 3.35 -9.97
C VAL A 9 14.93 3.12 -10.89
N ALA A 10 15.39 4.14 -11.61
CA ALA A 10 16.58 4.05 -12.45
C ALA A 10 17.84 3.68 -11.65
N TYR A 11 18.02 4.29 -10.47
CA TYR A 11 19.10 3.95 -9.54
C TYR A 11 19.03 2.49 -9.07
N LEU A 12 17.83 2.02 -8.70
CA LEU A 12 17.64 0.64 -8.24
C LEU A 12 17.92 -0.38 -9.35
N ILE A 13 17.53 -0.08 -10.61
CA ILE A 13 17.88 -0.92 -11.76
C ILE A 13 19.39 -0.94 -11.98
N GLY A 14 20.05 0.22 -11.92
CA GLY A 14 21.50 0.31 -12.06
C GLY A 14 22.27 -0.43 -10.96
N LYS A 15 21.74 -0.45 -9.73
CA LYS A 15 22.38 -1.10 -8.57
C LYS A 15 22.12 -2.60 -8.48
N ASN A 16 20.87 -3.02 -8.62
CA ASN A 16 20.43 -4.39 -8.34
C ASN A 16 20.27 -5.24 -9.62
N GLY A 17 20.46 -4.63 -10.80
CA GLY A 17 20.18 -5.27 -12.07
C GLY A 17 18.70 -5.22 -12.43
N ASN A 18 18.38 -5.67 -13.64
CA ASN A 18 17.04 -5.57 -14.17
C ASN A 18 16.07 -6.45 -13.37
N SER A 19 14.88 -5.94 -13.08
CA SER A 19 13.85 -6.63 -12.31
C SER A 19 12.49 -6.36 -12.92
N SER A 20 11.52 -7.22 -12.64
CA SER A 20 10.16 -6.99 -13.12
C SER A 20 9.61 -5.67 -12.56
N PRO A 21 8.75 -4.94 -13.31
CA PRO A 21 8.14 -3.71 -12.82
C PRO A 21 7.39 -3.89 -11.48
N ALA A 22 6.76 -5.05 -11.29
CA ALA A 22 6.07 -5.38 -10.05
C ALA A 22 7.03 -5.53 -8.86
N SER A 23 8.17 -6.19 -9.06
CA SER A 23 9.22 -6.36 -8.03
C SER A 23 9.81 -5.02 -7.62
N ILE A 24 10.11 -4.14 -8.58
CA ILE A 24 10.65 -2.80 -8.29
C ILE A 24 9.62 -1.97 -7.53
N ALA A 25 8.34 -2.02 -7.93
CA ALA A 25 7.28 -1.30 -7.22
C ALA A 25 7.13 -1.78 -5.77
N ALA A 26 7.24 -3.09 -5.52
CA ALA A 26 7.23 -3.64 -4.17
C ALA A 26 8.44 -3.18 -3.35
N LEU A 27 9.63 -3.17 -3.95
CA LEU A 27 10.87 -2.75 -3.30
C LEU A 27 10.85 -1.26 -2.94
N VAL A 28 10.38 -0.39 -3.85
CA VAL A 28 10.21 1.05 -3.56
C VAL A 28 9.24 1.26 -2.39
N LYS A 29 8.13 0.51 -2.33
CA LYS A 29 7.20 0.56 -1.19
C LYS A 29 7.85 0.06 0.11
N SER A 30 8.67 -0.98 0.03
CA SER A 30 9.37 -1.54 1.19
C SER A 30 10.38 -0.57 1.80
N LEU A 31 11.13 0.15 0.95
CA LEU A 31 12.14 1.13 1.36
C LEU A 31 11.55 2.50 1.75
N SER A 32 10.24 2.71 1.57
CA SER A 32 9.61 4.01 1.85
C SER A 32 9.57 4.30 3.35
N VAL A 33 9.80 5.58 3.70
CA VAL A 33 9.69 6.05 5.09
C VAL A 33 8.20 6.15 5.45
N LYS A 34 7.80 5.47 6.52
CA LYS A 34 6.40 5.38 6.97
C LYS A 34 6.14 6.30 8.16
N GLY A 35 4.90 6.80 8.28
CA GLY A 35 4.46 7.58 9.46
C GLY A 35 4.88 9.06 9.47
N VAL A 36 5.53 9.55 8.41
CA VAL A 36 6.02 10.95 8.32
C VAL A 36 5.04 11.93 7.67
N LEU A 37 4.01 11.41 6.99
CA LEU A 37 3.03 12.24 6.27
C LEU A 37 1.84 12.56 7.18
N THR A 38 1.54 13.84 7.34
CA THR A 38 0.34 14.35 8.03
C THR A 38 -0.76 14.69 7.02
N GLY A 39 -2.04 14.56 7.41
CA GLY A 39 -3.17 14.93 6.54
C GLY A 39 -3.52 13.92 5.44
N ILE A 40 -2.86 12.77 5.40
CA ILE A 40 -3.23 11.65 4.51
C ILE A 40 -4.20 10.70 5.20
N ARG A 41 -5.21 10.23 4.47
CA ARG A 41 -6.18 9.26 4.99
C ARG A 41 -5.51 7.88 5.13
N ALA A 42 -5.34 7.41 6.37
CA ALA A 42 -5.16 5.99 6.65
C ALA A 42 -6.55 5.34 6.61
N TYR A 43 -6.86 4.54 5.60
CA TYR A 43 -8.15 3.84 5.54
C TYR A 43 -8.16 2.62 6.48
N PRO A 44 -9.18 2.53 7.35
CA PRO A 44 -9.95 1.30 7.48
C PRO A 44 -11.43 1.62 7.21
N PHE A 45 -11.83 1.60 5.93
CA PHE A 45 -13.21 1.95 5.52
C PHE A 45 -14.18 0.75 5.44
N PHE A 46 -13.91 -0.37 6.13
CA PHE A 46 -14.96 -1.39 6.31
C PHE A 46 -14.80 -2.16 7.62
N LYS A 47 -15.27 -1.57 8.72
CA LYS A 47 -15.73 -2.36 9.87
C LYS A 47 -17.25 -2.42 9.76
N SER A 48 -17.75 -3.36 8.96
CA SER A 48 -19.19 -3.55 8.81
C SER A 48 -19.77 -4.19 10.06
N ALA A 49 -20.90 -3.61 10.49
CA ALA A 49 -21.63 -3.89 11.70
C ALA A 49 -22.34 -5.25 11.63
N ALA A 50 -21.64 -6.35 11.95
CA ALA A 50 -22.24 -7.68 12.13
C ALA A 50 -22.73 -7.91 13.58
N ARG A 51 -23.40 -6.92 14.19
CA ARG A 51 -24.05 -7.06 15.51
C ARG A 51 -25.38 -6.34 15.59
N ARG A 52 -26.31 -6.57 14.66
CA ARG A 52 -27.75 -6.32 14.89
C ARG A 52 -28.58 -7.31 14.07
N GLY A 53 -29.23 -8.26 14.75
CA GLY A 53 -30.44 -8.90 14.25
C GLY A 53 -30.35 -10.34 13.72
N LEU A 54 -29.63 -11.26 14.38
CA LEU A 54 -29.85 -12.70 14.18
C LEU A 54 -30.65 -13.29 15.35
N THR A 55 -31.90 -12.83 15.49
CA THR A 55 -32.90 -13.55 16.28
C THR A 55 -33.70 -14.46 15.34
N ARG A 56 -33.33 -15.74 15.34
CA ARG A 56 -34.20 -16.93 15.28
C ARG A 56 -35.54 -16.74 14.55
N LEU A 57 -35.68 -17.31 13.35
CA LEU A 57 -36.97 -17.82 12.88
C LEU A 57 -36.79 -19.28 12.44
N THR A 58 -37.14 -20.16 13.37
CA THR A 58 -37.62 -21.52 13.09
C THR A 58 -39.03 -21.42 12.52
N PHE A 59 -39.28 -22.01 11.35
CA PHE A 59 -40.51 -22.72 11.01
C PHE A 59 -40.11 -23.92 10.16
#